data_AF-A0A941B2G6-F1
#
_entry.id   AF-A0A941B2G6-F1
#
_cell.length_a   1.000
_cell.length_b   1.000
_cell.length_c   1.000
_cell.angle_alpha   90.00
_cell.angle_beta   90.00
_cell.angle_gamma   90.00
#
_symmetry.space_group_name_H-M   'P 1'
#
loop_
_entity.id
_entity.type
_entity.pdbx_description
1 polymer ?
#
loop_
_entity_poly.entity_id
_entity_poly.type
_entity_poly.pdbx_seq_one_letter_code
_entity_poly.pdbx_strand_id
1 'polypeptide(L)'
;MSTSASSMSAPSTSASLKCGNTLVVFDGPRRLSWRRSVSGDYTPTALWPSPAQAAEVLDHLHGGGCLLVLLEQERISVPMYAEEADRLPPDVADRAELTSDGVVSELRLPVMDWLPPALRERGLRFLEDSAGLLRESPDLLLPHLIVETPPYRPENLRFARLRTPRPFSEDRLAPVTDRLFTAGIPDVCGIPGADDVAGIPGAADVAGVPGAAVTAGLASAALCPAGPATAAAHTWETTP
;
A
#
# COMPACT_ATOMS: atom_id res chain seq x y z
N MET A 1 -10.55 -35.89 22.34
CA MET A 1 -10.03 -34.54 22.08
C MET A 1 -10.42 -34.20 20.65
N SER A 2 -11.45 -33.38 20.48
CA SER A 2 -11.98 -33.03 19.17
C SER A 2 -11.19 -31.85 18.61
N THR A 3 -10.44 -32.08 17.54
CA THR A 3 -9.82 -31.03 16.73
C THR A 3 -10.92 -30.33 15.94
N SER A 4 -11.16 -29.06 16.26
CA SER A 4 -12.04 -28.19 15.47
C SER A 4 -11.47 -28.07 14.06
N ALA A 5 -12.15 -28.64 13.08
CA ALA A 5 -11.90 -28.36 11.68
C ALA A 5 -12.20 -26.87 11.44
N SER A 6 -11.16 -26.07 11.22
CA SER A 6 -11.31 -24.72 10.68
C SER A 6 -11.99 -24.83 9.33
N SER A 7 -13.29 -24.59 9.31
CA SER A 7 -14.08 -24.48 8.08
C SER A 7 -13.51 -23.32 7.27
N MET A 8 -12.71 -23.63 6.25
CA MET A 8 -12.31 -22.66 5.22
C MET A 8 -13.59 -22.11 4.59
N SER A 9 -13.94 -20.88 4.97
CA SER A 9 -14.98 -20.11 4.29
C SER A 9 -14.59 -19.94 2.83
N ALA A 10 -15.56 -19.94 1.91
CA ALA A 10 -15.32 -19.82 0.48
C ALA A 10 -14.32 -18.67 0.18
N PRO A 11 -13.15 -18.96 -0.42
CA PRO A 11 -12.14 -17.95 -0.60
C PRO A 11 -12.48 -16.95 -1.73
N SER A 12 -12.49 -15.69 -1.31
CA SER A 12 -12.49 -14.37 -1.97
C SER A 12 -13.19 -14.11 -3.32
N THR A 13 -14.08 -13.10 -3.25
CA THR A 13 -14.44 -12.12 -4.29
C THR A 13 -13.19 -11.30 -4.71
N SER A 14 -12.90 -11.20 -6.02
CA SER A 14 -11.81 -10.48 -6.74
C SER A 14 -10.72 -9.72 -5.95
N ALA A 15 -9.45 -9.89 -6.35
CA ALA A 15 -8.27 -9.21 -5.80
C ALA A 15 -8.16 -7.71 -6.13
N SER A 16 -8.98 -7.22 -7.06
CA SER A 16 -9.09 -5.80 -7.39
C SER A 16 -10.54 -5.40 -7.71
N LEU A 17 -10.83 -4.11 -7.52
CA LEU A 17 -12.11 -3.47 -7.83
C LEU A 17 -11.84 -2.12 -8.50
N LYS A 18 -12.67 -1.75 -9.48
CA LYS A 18 -12.64 -0.43 -10.10
C LYS A 18 -13.74 0.42 -9.48
N CYS A 19 -13.42 1.66 -9.10
CA CYS A 19 -14.34 2.65 -8.57
C CYS A 19 -14.09 3.97 -9.32
N GLY A 20 -14.81 4.20 -10.42
CA GLY A 20 -14.55 5.33 -11.31
C GLY A 20 -13.12 5.30 -11.87
N ASN A 21 -12.33 6.35 -11.59
CA ASN A 21 -10.90 6.45 -11.94
C ASN A 21 -9.96 5.81 -10.90
N THR A 22 -10.49 5.27 -9.81
CA THR A 22 -9.70 4.63 -8.78
C THR A 22 -9.68 3.12 -8.97
N LEU A 23 -8.48 2.54 -9.04
CA LEU A 23 -8.27 1.11 -8.92
C LEU A 23 -7.99 0.79 -7.46
N VAL A 24 -8.79 -0.09 -6.87
CA VAL A 24 -8.59 -0.60 -5.51
C VAL A 24 -8.00 -1.99 -5.62
N VAL A 25 -6.83 -2.18 -5.03
CA VAL A 25 -6.10 -3.45 -5.00
C VAL A 25 -6.07 -3.99 -3.59
N PHE A 26 -6.47 -5.25 -3.40
CA PHE A 26 -6.37 -5.93 -2.12
C PHE A 26 -5.08 -6.75 -2.08
N ASP A 27 -4.11 -6.27 -1.30
CA ASP A 27 -2.87 -7.00 -1.05
C ASP A 27 -3.03 -7.80 0.26
N GLY A 28 -3.33 -9.08 0.08
CA GLY A 28 -3.80 -9.97 1.14
C GLY A 28 -4.12 -11.38 0.63
N PRO A 29 -4.82 -12.21 1.42
CA PRO A 29 -5.23 -13.55 1.01
C PRO A 29 -6.05 -13.59 -0.28
N ARG A 30 -6.72 -12.48 -0.63
CA ARG A 30 -7.51 -12.34 -1.86
C ARG A 30 -6.69 -12.47 -3.14
N ARG A 31 -5.37 -12.35 -3.03
CA ARG A 31 -4.43 -12.56 -4.13
C ARG A 31 -4.41 -14.01 -4.59
N LEU A 32 -4.71 -14.96 -3.72
CA LEU A 32 -4.80 -16.36 -4.10
C LEU A 32 -6.18 -16.66 -4.68
N SER A 33 -6.17 -17.20 -5.89
CA SER A 33 -7.34 -17.81 -6.49
C SER A 33 -7.39 -19.29 -6.12
N TRP A 34 -8.58 -19.78 -5.87
CA TRP A 34 -8.79 -21.14 -5.39
C TRP A 34 -9.76 -21.88 -6.29
N ARG A 35 -9.52 -23.18 -6.44
CA ARG A 35 -10.46 -24.09 -7.09
C ARG A 35 -10.88 -25.13 -6.08
N ARG A 36 -12.20 -25.34 -6.01
CA ARG A 36 -12.75 -26.46 -5.26
C ARG A 36 -12.68 -27.72 -6.13
N SER A 37 -12.10 -28.79 -5.59
CA SER A 37 -12.09 -30.11 -6.21
C SER A 37 -13.47 -30.78 -6.08
N VAL A 38 -13.65 -31.89 -6.80
CA VAL A 38 -14.87 -32.72 -6.71
C VAL A 38 -15.00 -33.38 -5.32
N SER A 39 -13.87 -33.68 -4.66
CA SER A 39 -13.84 -34.19 -3.28
C SER A 39 -14.17 -33.14 -2.23
N GLY A 40 -14.21 -31.85 -2.61
CA GLY A 40 -14.54 -30.74 -1.73
C GLY A 40 -13.34 -29.97 -1.20
N ASP A 41 -12.12 -30.44 -1.48
CA ASP A 41 -10.85 -29.79 -1.11
C ASP A 41 -10.64 -28.51 -1.92
N TYR A 42 -9.87 -27.56 -1.38
CA TYR A 42 -9.56 -26.30 -2.06
C TYR A 42 -8.08 -26.24 -2.38
N THR A 43 -7.73 -26.09 -3.66
CA THR A 43 -6.34 -25.92 -4.07
C THR A 43 -6.10 -24.52 -4.63
N PRO A 44 -4.96 -23.88 -4.29
CA PRO A 44 -4.53 -22.66 -4.95
C PRO A 44 -4.32 -22.92 -6.45
N THR A 45 -4.82 -22.03 -7.29
CA THR A 45 -4.72 -22.17 -8.76
C THR A 45 -3.96 -21.04 -9.44
N ALA A 46 -3.95 -19.86 -8.84
CA ALA A 46 -3.28 -18.70 -9.40
C ALA A 46 -2.97 -17.68 -8.30
N LEU A 47 -1.95 -16.87 -8.56
CA LEU A 47 -1.56 -15.75 -7.72
C LEU A 47 -1.72 -14.44 -8.50
N TRP A 48 -2.60 -13.58 -8.01
CA TRP A 48 -2.76 -12.21 -8.50
C TRP A 48 -1.71 -11.29 -7.85
N PRO A 49 -1.20 -10.26 -8.57
CA PRO A 49 -1.38 -10.05 -10.00
C PRO A 49 -0.43 -10.96 -10.78
N SER A 50 -0.84 -11.38 -11.99
CA SER A 50 0.10 -11.86 -13.02
C SER A 50 1.01 -10.71 -13.48
N PRO A 51 2.13 -10.98 -14.17
CA PRO A 51 3.00 -9.91 -14.70
C PRO A 51 2.26 -8.91 -15.60
N ALA A 52 1.33 -9.38 -16.43
CA ALA A 52 0.50 -8.52 -17.27
C ALA A 52 -0.45 -7.65 -16.44
N GLN A 53 -1.11 -8.22 -15.43
CA GLN A 53 -1.98 -7.47 -14.53
C GLN A 53 -1.21 -6.44 -13.70
N ALA A 54 0.02 -6.76 -13.28
CA ALA A 54 0.88 -5.81 -12.58
C ALA A 54 1.25 -4.65 -13.52
N ALA A 55 1.60 -4.92 -14.77
CA ALA A 55 1.86 -3.89 -15.78
C ALA A 55 0.64 -2.99 -16.00
N GLU A 56 -0.57 -3.55 -16.13
CA GLU A 56 -1.81 -2.77 -16.26
C GLU A 56 -2.06 -1.84 -15.07
N VAL A 57 -1.82 -2.31 -13.83
CA VAL A 57 -1.95 -1.48 -12.62
C VAL A 57 -0.95 -0.32 -12.64
N LEU A 58 0.28 -0.59 -13.06
CA LEU A 58 1.35 0.42 -13.11
C LEU A 58 1.12 1.42 -14.26
N ASP A 59 0.64 0.97 -15.41
CA ASP A 59 0.27 1.84 -16.52
C ASP A 59 -0.89 2.77 -16.14
N HIS A 60 -1.90 2.26 -15.42
CA HIS A 60 -2.97 3.08 -14.85
C HIS A 60 -2.41 4.17 -13.92
N LEU A 61 -1.50 3.80 -13.02
CA LEU A 61 -0.86 4.74 -12.09
C LEU A 61 -0.03 5.81 -12.83
N HIS A 62 0.78 5.40 -13.81
CA HIS A 62 1.60 6.31 -14.61
C HIS A 62 0.75 7.22 -15.50
N GLY A 63 -0.41 6.75 -15.96
CA GLY A 63 -1.39 7.53 -16.72
C GLY A 63 -2.18 8.56 -15.90
N GLY A 64 -1.91 8.68 -14.59
CA GLY A 64 -2.61 9.60 -13.68
C GLY A 64 -3.86 9.01 -13.04
N GLY A 65 -4.14 7.72 -13.26
CA GLY A 65 -5.16 6.98 -12.56
C GLY A 65 -4.90 6.90 -11.06
N CYS A 66 -5.95 6.85 -10.25
CA CYS A 66 -5.81 6.72 -8.79
C CYS A 66 -5.67 5.24 -8.40
N LEU A 67 -4.79 4.95 -7.45
CA LEU A 67 -4.52 3.61 -6.95
C LEU A 67 -4.60 3.60 -5.41
N LEU A 68 -5.52 2.81 -4.88
CA LEU A 68 -5.63 2.51 -3.46
C LEU A 68 -5.19 1.06 -3.21
N VAL A 69 -4.10 0.88 -2.46
CA VAL A 69 -3.64 -0.45 -2.04
C VAL A 69 -4.14 -0.73 -0.63
N LEU A 70 -5.08 -1.67 -0.50
CA LEU A 70 -5.63 -2.14 0.76
C LEU A 70 -4.83 -3.34 1.27
N LEU A 71 -4.07 -3.11 2.34
CA LEU A 71 -3.31 -4.12 3.06
C LEU A 71 -4.25 -4.82 4.05
N GLU A 72 -4.53 -6.10 3.82
CA GLU A 72 -5.45 -6.85 4.68
C GLU A 72 -4.75 -7.48 5.88
N GLN A 73 -3.47 -7.82 5.74
CA GLN A 73 -2.70 -8.54 6.76
C GLN A 73 -1.23 -8.10 6.74
N GLU A 74 -0.55 -8.23 7.87
CA GLU A 74 0.89 -7.97 7.97
C GLU A 74 1.73 -9.06 7.29
N ARG A 75 1.26 -10.30 7.40
CA ARG A 75 1.83 -11.46 6.73
C ARG A 75 0.71 -12.25 6.11
N ILE A 76 0.84 -12.57 4.82
CA ILE A 76 -0.13 -13.36 4.10
C ILE A 76 0.36 -14.81 4.17
N SER A 77 -0.16 -15.54 5.16
CA SER A 77 0.17 -16.94 5.38
C SER A 77 -1.06 -17.81 5.17
N VAL A 78 -0.89 -18.89 4.41
CA VAL A 78 -1.95 -19.87 4.19
C VAL A 78 -1.46 -21.26 4.58
N PRO A 79 -2.02 -21.85 5.65
CA PRO A 79 -1.72 -23.24 6.00
C PRO A 79 -2.36 -24.19 4.98
N MET A 80 -1.64 -25.24 4.62
CA MET A 80 -2.08 -26.31 3.73
C MET A 80 -1.39 -27.63 4.07
N TYR A 81 -1.94 -28.75 3.61
CA TYR A 81 -1.29 -30.04 3.78
C TYR A 81 -0.03 -30.16 2.90
N ALA A 82 0.93 -30.98 3.32
CA ALA A 82 2.16 -31.20 2.55
C ALA A 82 1.85 -31.68 1.12
N GLU A 83 0.88 -32.57 0.96
CA GLU A 83 0.45 -33.09 -0.33
C GLU A 83 -0.25 -32.04 -1.20
N GLU A 84 -0.84 -31.00 -0.60
CA GLU A 84 -1.38 -29.85 -1.34
C GLU A 84 -0.27 -28.93 -1.82
N ALA A 85 0.77 -28.74 -1.00
CA ALA A 85 1.93 -27.94 -1.36
C ALA A 85 2.70 -28.53 -2.55
N ASP A 86 2.84 -29.87 -2.61
CA ASP A 86 3.46 -30.57 -3.73
C ASP A 86 2.70 -30.40 -5.07
N ARG A 87 1.42 -30.00 -5.00
CA ARG A 87 0.54 -29.81 -6.16
C ARG A 87 0.38 -28.33 -6.54
N LEU A 88 1.14 -27.42 -5.91
CA LEU A 88 1.07 -26.01 -6.23
C LEU A 88 1.42 -25.78 -7.71
N PRO A 89 0.65 -24.92 -8.42
CA PRO A 89 1.04 -24.49 -9.75
C PRO A 89 2.42 -23.80 -9.71
N PRO A 90 3.28 -23.99 -10.73
CA PRO A 90 4.61 -23.36 -10.77
C PRO A 90 4.56 -21.85 -10.57
N ASP A 91 3.59 -21.16 -11.20
CA ASP A 91 3.41 -19.71 -11.06
C ASP A 91 3.15 -19.24 -9.61
N VAL A 92 2.57 -20.09 -8.77
CA VAL A 92 2.34 -19.81 -7.35
C VAL A 92 3.59 -20.19 -6.54
N ALA A 93 4.17 -21.36 -6.82
CA ALA A 93 5.35 -21.86 -6.13
C ALA A 93 6.59 -20.97 -6.31
N ASP A 94 6.81 -20.43 -7.51
CA ASP A 94 7.97 -19.57 -7.82
C ASP A 94 7.90 -18.18 -7.17
N ARG A 95 6.70 -17.77 -6.74
CA ARG A 95 6.41 -16.43 -6.21
C ARG A 95 6.05 -16.40 -4.74
N ALA A 96 6.03 -17.56 -4.10
CA ALA A 96 5.68 -17.71 -2.70
C ALA A 96 6.76 -18.53 -1.99
N GLU A 97 6.92 -18.27 -0.69
CA GLU A 97 7.81 -19.06 0.13
C GLU A 97 7.03 -20.20 0.78
N LEU A 98 7.53 -21.42 0.66
CA LEU A 98 6.95 -22.57 1.34
C LEU A 98 7.83 -22.96 2.53
N THR A 99 7.22 -23.04 3.71
CA THR A 99 7.87 -23.61 4.90
C THR A 99 7.07 -24.83 5.35
N SER A 100 7.71 -25.87 5.86
CA SER A 100 7.02 -27.11 6.28
C SER A 100 7.56 -27.61 7.61
N ASP A 101 6.66 -28.09 8.46
CA ASP A 101 6.99 -28.81 9.69
C ASP A 101 6.89 -30.34 9.53
N GLY A 102 6.64 -30.82 8.30
CA GLY A 102 6.49 -32.24 7.95
C GLY A 102 5.05 -32.76 7.94
N VAL A 103 4.08 -32.00 8.46
CA VAL A 103 2.64 -32.36 8.40
C VAL A 103 1.83 -31.24 7.75
N VAL A 104 2.14 -30.01 8.12
CA VAL A 104 1.52 -28.80 7.58
C VAL A 104 2.60 -27.96 6.91
N SER A 105 2.28 -27.48 5.72
CA SER A 105 3.07 -26.50 5.02
C SER A 105 2.40 -25.14 5.13
N GLU A 106 3.20 -24.11 5.33
CA GLU A 106 2.77 -22.72 5.37
C GLU A 106 3.25 -22.02 4.09
N LEU A 107 2.29 -21.64 3.23
CA LEU A 107 2.55 -20.85 2.03
C LEU A 107 2.54 -19.36 2.42
N ARG A 108 3.67 -18.69 2.25
CA ARG A 108 3.85 -17.27 2.56
C ARG A 108 3.93 -16.46 1.28
N LEU A 109 3.02 -15.50 1.12
CA LEU A 109 3.03 -14.58 -0.02
C LEU A 109 3.80 -13.31 0.36
N PRO A 110 4.75 -12.86 -0.45
CA PRO A 110 5.41 -11.59 -0.20
C PRO A 110 4.45 -10.43 -0.42
N VAL A 111 4.42 -9.51 0.55
CA VAL A 111 3.56 -8.32 0.51
C VAL A 111 4.08 -7.35 -0.54
N MET A 112 3.18 -6.86 -1.42
CA MET A 112 3.45 -5.87 -2.46
C MET A 112 4.64 -6.20 -3.39
N ASP A 113 4.94 -7.47 -3.65
CA ASP A 113 5.98 -7.92 -4.59
C ASP A 113 5.81 -7.39 -6.02
N TRP A 114 4.58 -7.05 -6.40
CA TRP A 114 4.24 -6.54 -7.71
C TRP A 114 4.49 -5.04 -7.88
N LEU A 115 4.80 -4.31 -6.79
CA LEU A 115 5.13 -2.88 -6.85
C LEU A 115 6.62 -2.65 -7.15
N PRO A 116 6.96 -1.57 -7.88
CA PRO A 116 8.33 -1.10 -8.00
C PRO A 116 9.00 -0.88 -6.63
N PRO A 117 10.31 -1.12 -6.49
CA PRO A 117 10.99 -1.13 -5.19
C PRO A 117 10.72 0.09 -4.31
N ALA A 118 10.74 1.31 -4.86
CA ALA A 118 10.50 2.53 -4.09
C ALA A 118 9.05 2.64 -3.57
N LEU A 119 8.06 2.20 -4.35
CA LEU A 119 6.67 2.20 -3.92
C LEU A 119 6.41 1.07 -2.91
N ARG A 120 7.07 -0.07 -3.10
CA ARG A 120 7.03 -1.20 -2.16
C ARG A 120 7.62 -0.81 -0.81
N GLU A 121 8.78 -0.16 -0.79
CA GLU A 121 9.41 0.33 0.45
C GLU A 121 8.49 1.29 1.20
N ARG A 122 7.86 2.24 0.49
CA ARG A 122 6.86 3.15 1.06
C ARG A 122 5.68 2.39 1.67
N GLY A 123 5.14 1.41 0.95
CA GLY A 123 4.03 0.58 1.44
C GLY A 123 4.41 -0.27 2.65
N LEU A 124 5.62 -0.83 2.67
CA LEU A 124 6.13 -1.62 3.80
C LEU A 124 6.29 -0.77 5.06
N ARG A 125 6.81 0.46 4.93
CA ARG A 125 6.87 1.42 6.04
C ARG A 125 5.47 1.73 6.59
N PHE A 126 4.50 2.00 5.70
CA PHE A 126 3.11 2.20 6.14
C PHE A 126 2.54 0.96 6.85
N LEU A 127 2.85 -0.24 6.37
CA LEU A 127 2.41 -1.48 7.01
C LEU A 127 2.97 -1.62 8.42
N GLU A 128 4.26 -1.31 8.60
CA GLU A 128 4.94 -1.32 9.90
C GLU A 128 4.36 -0.26 10.85
N ASP A 129 4.23 1.00 10.38
CA ASP A 129 3.66 2.11 11.16
C ASP A 129 2.23 1.79 11.61
N SER A 130 1.40 1.28 10.69
CA SER A 130 0.02 0.89 11.01
C SER A 130 -0.05 -0.33 11.94
N ALA A 131 0.91 -1.26 11.86
CA ALA A 131 1.01 -2.38 12.81
C ALA A 131 1.37 -1.88 14.21
N GLY A 132 2.31 -0.93 14.32
CA GLY A 132 2.65 -0.26 15.58
C GLY A 132 1.42 0.42 16.19
N LEU A 133 0.72 1.23 15.40
CA LEU A 133 -0.49 1.92 15.83
C LEU A 133 -1.56 0.95 16.36
N LEU A 134 -1.77 -0.18 15.66
CA LEU A 134 -2.73 -1.21 16.07
C LEU A 134 -2.33 -1.94 17.36
N ARG A 135 -1.04 -2.14 17.61
CA ARG A 135 -0.53 -2.78 18.83
C ARG A 135 -0.61 -1.87 20.05
N GLU A 136 -0.41 -0.56 19.86
CA GLU A 136 -0.23 0.39 20.95
C GLU A 136 -1.51 1.14 21.33
N SER A 137 -2.49 1.20 20.42
CA SER A 137 -3.71 1.97 20.63
C SER A 137 -4.90 1.09 21.04
N PRO A 138 -5.71 1.50 22.02
CA PRO A 138 -6.97 0.83 22.33
C PRO A 138 -7.92 0.76 21.13
N ASP A 139 -8.55 -0.40 20.94
CA ASP A 139 -9.43 -0.68 19.79
C ASP A 139 -10.56 0.34 19.58
N LEU A 140 -11.05 0.96 20.65
CA LEU A 140 -12.14 1.95 20.61
C LEU A 140 -11.72 3.28 19.99
N LEU A 141 -10.43 3.59 19.95
CA LEU A 141 -9.91 4.88 19.46
C LEU A 141 -9.48 4.81 17.99
N LEU A 142 -9.40 3.62 17.41
CA LEU A 142 -8.85 3.43 16.09
C LEU A 142 -9.92 3.49 14.99
N PRO A 143 -9.67 4.17 13.85
CA PRO A 143 -10.59 4.17 12.72
C PRO A 143 -10.63 2.80 12.04
N HIS A 144 -11.78 2.38 11.50
CA HIS A 144 -11.90 1.08 10.80
C HIS A 144 -10.98 0.93 9.57
N LEU A 145 -10.67 2.06 8.93
CA LEU A 145 -9.75 2.18 7.81
C LEU A 145 -8.63 3.15 8.23
N ILE A 146 -7.42 2.63 8.32
CA ILE A 146 -6.22 3.45 8.54
C ILE A 146 -5.68 3.78 7.16
N VAL A 147 -5.46 5.06 6.87
CA VAL A 147 -4.98 5.51 5.56
C VAL A 147 -3.67 6.24 5.75
N GLU A 148 -2.75 6.05 4.81
CA GLU A 148 -1.48 6.77 4.77
C GLU A 148 -1.71 8.29 4.77
N THR A 149 -0.99 8.98 5.64
CA THR A 149 -1.12 10.44 5.83
C THR A 149 -0.10 11.18 4.95
N PRO A 150 -0.47 12.28 4.28
CA PRO A 150 0.46 13.06 3.45
C PRO A 150 1.55 13.77 4.27
N PRO A 151 2.66 14.21 3.64
CA PRO A 151 2.90 14.22 2.20
C PRO A 151 3.39 12.87 1.66
N TYR A 152 2.89 12.50 0.48
CA TYR A 152 3.34 11.31 -0.24
C TYR A 152 3.49 11.57 -1.74
N ARG A 153 4.42 10.85 -2.37
CA ARG A 153 4.63 10.86 -3.82
C ARG A 153 4.65 9.43 -4.38
N PRO A 154 3.96 9.17 -5.50
CA PRO A 154 3.03 10.08 -6.18
C PRO A 154 1.73 10.26 -5.37
N GLU A 155 0.99 11.35 -5.63
CA GLU A 155 -0.24 11.72 -4.88
C GLU A 155 -1.45 10.86 -5.24
N ASN A 156 -1.44 10.25 -6.43
CA ASN A 156 -2.45 9.34 -6.93
C ASN A 156 -2.25 7.88 -6.46
N LEU A 157 -1.31 7.62 -5.55
CA LEU A 157 -1.15 6.34 -4.85
C LEU A 157 -1.35 6.55 -3.35
N ARG A 158 -2.18 5.72 -2.72
CA ARG A 158 -2.33 5.66 -1.26
C ARG A 158 -2.33 4.22 -0.77
N PHE A 159 -1.68 3.99 0.36
CA PHE A 159 -1.83 2.76 1.12
C PHE A 159 -2.89 2.92 2.20
N ALA A 160 -3.64 1.87 2.46
CA ALA A 160 -4.59 1.82 3.55
C ALA A 160 -4.67 0.40 4.13
N ARG A 161 -5.08 0.31 5.40
CA ARG A 161 -5.19 -0.95 6.14
C ARG A 161 -6.54 -1.08 6.79
N LEU A 162 -7.11 -2.27 6.68
CA LEU A 162 -8.38 -2.61 7.31
C LEU A 162 -8.14 -3.21 8.69
N ARG A 163 -8.90 -2.74 9.68
CA ARG A 163 -8.86 -3.32 11.02
C ARG A 163 -9.60 -4.65 11.13
N THR A 164 -10.70 -4.78 10.38
CA THR A 164 -11.56 -5.96 10.42
C THR A 164 -11.89 -6.41 9.00
N PRO A 165 -11.80 -7.71 8.69
CA PRO A 165 -12.25 -8.23 7.39
C PRO A 165 -13.72 -7.87 7.17
N ARG A 166 -14.00 -7.08 6.14
CA ARG A 166 -15.36 -6.77 5.70
C ARG A 166 -15.45 -6.96 4.20
N PRO A 167 -16.60 -7.43 3.67
CA PRO A 167 -16.81 -7.45 2.24
C PRO A 167 -16.93 -6.01 1.73
N PHE A 168 -16.16 -5.72 0.68
CA PHE A 168 -16.23 -4.47 -0.07
C PHE A 168 -16.94 -4.71 -1.40
N SER A 169 -17.87 -3.82 -1.71
CA SER A 169 -18.44 -3.65 -3.05
C SER A 169 -17.97 -2.31 -3.60
N GLU A 170 -18.05 -2.17 -4.93
CA GLU A 170 -17.80 -0.90 -5.61
C GLU A 170 -18.62 0.24 -4.99
N ASP A 171 -19.93 0.03 -4.77
CA ASP A 171 -20.83 1.03 -4.16
C ASP A 171 -20.38 1.53 -2.79
N ARG A 172 -19.69 0.68 -2.01
CA ARG A 172 -19.19 1.05 -0.67
C ARG A 172 -17.84 1.76 -0.74
N LEU A 173 -17.03 1.45 -1.74
CA LEU A 173 -15.68 2.00 -1.89
C LEU A 173 -15.67 3.31 -2.66
N ALA A 174 -16.55 3.50 -3.64
CA ALA A 174 -16.64 4.71 -4.45
C ALA A 174 -16.61 6.02 -3.61
N PRO A 175 -17.47 6.22 -2.60
CA PRO A 175 -17.43 7.45 -1.81
C PRO A 175 -16.15 7.61 -0.98
N VAL A 176 -15.51 6.49 -0.59
CA VAL A 176 -14.24 6.51 0.15
C VAL A 176 -13.11 6.92 -0.79
N THR A 177 -13.04 6.31 -1.97
CA THR A 177 -12.01 6.62 -2.97
C THR A 177 -12.12 8.05 -3.46
N ASP A 178 -13.33 8.56 -3.69
CA ASP A 178 -13.55 9.95 -4.09
C ASP A 178 -13.00 10.89 -3.00
N ARG A 179 -13.38 10.68 -1.74
CA ARG A 179 -12.87 11.52 -0.63
C ARG A 179 -11.35 11.46 -0.50
N LEU A 180 -10.75 10.29 -0.71
CA LEU A 180 -9.30 10.13 -0.64
C LEU A 180 -8.60 10.86 -1.77
N PHE A 181 -9.08 10.81 -3.00
CA PHE A 181 -8.34 11.38 -4.14
C PHE A 181 -8.80 12.79 -4.54
N THR A 182 -9.97 13.26 -4.09
CA THR A 182 -10.42 14.66 -4.27
C THR A 182 -9.68 15.63 -3.35
N ALA A 183 -9.19 15.19 -2.18
CA ALA A 183 -8.46 16.04 -1.23
C ALA A 183 -7.03 16.44 -1.68
N GLY A 184 -6.64 16.12 -2.91
CA GLY A 184 -5.38 16.52 -3.53
C GLY A 184 -5.46 17.82 -4.36
N ILE A 185 -6.65 18.40 -4.53
CA ILE A 185 -6.76 19.80 -4.94
C ILE A 185 -6.65 20.60 -3.64
N PRO A 186 -5.58 21.39 -3.40
CA PRO A 186 -5.66 22.38 -2.34
C PRO A 186 -6.83 23.27 -2.70
N ASP A 187 -7.90 23.12 -1.93
CA ASP A 187 -8.99 24.07 -1.86
C ASP A 187 -8.31 25.39 -1.55
N VAL A 188 -8.16 26.25 -2.57
CA VAL A 188 -7.85 27.65 -2.37
C VAL A 188 -9.05 28.13 -1.59
N CYS A 189 -8.92 28.09 -0.26
CA CYS A 189 -9.90 28.59 0.67
C CYS A 189 -10.17 30.02 0.21
N GLY A 190 -11.32 30.21 -0.44
CA GLY A 190 -11.73 31.48 -0.98
C GLY A 190 -11.72 32.46 0.17
N ILE A 191 -10.97 33.54 0.00
CA ILE A 191 -11.19 34.74 0.78
C ILE A 191 -12.49 35.33 0.23
N PRO A 192 -13.61 35.34 0.97
CA PRO A 192 -14.77 36.11 0.57
C PRO A 192 -14.48 37.56 0.96
N GLY A 193 -14.17 38.40 -0.02
CA GLY A 193 -14.04 39.85 0.18
C GLY A 193 -12.84 40.47 -0.52
N ALA A 194 -12.91 40.58 -1.84
CA ALA A 194 -12.13 41.57 -2.59
C ALA A 194 -12.87 41.95 -3.89
N ASP A 195 -14.16 42.26 -3.77
CA ASP A 195 -14.81 43.18 -4.71
C ASP A 195 -14.83 44.55 -4.01
N ASP A 196 -13.83 45.36 -4.33
CA ASP A 196 -13.95 46.81 -4.56
C ASP A 196 -12.54 47.39 -4.68
N VAL A 197 -12.09 47.65 -5.91
CA VAL A 197 -11.53 48.94 -6.33
C VAL A 197 -11.67 48.98 -7.85
N ALA A 198 -12.70 49.69 -8.29
CA ALA A 198 -12.77 50.22 -9.63
C ALA A 198 -11.78 51.39 -9.76
N GLY A 199 -10.99 51.38 -10.84
CA GLY A 199 -10.58 52.59 -11.55
C GLY A 199 -9.16 53.08 -11.32
N ILE A 200 -8.26 52.77 -12.28
CA ILE A 200 -7.37 53.78 -12.90
C ILE A 200 -7.15 53.37 -14.38
N PRO A 201 -7.44 54.22 -15.38
CA PRO A 201 -7.05 53.99 -16.77
C PRO A 201 -5.66 54.59 -17.08
N GLY A 202 -4.87 53.86 -17.87
CA GLY A 202 -3.86 54.41 -18.78
C GLY A 202 -2.41 54.40 -18.29
N ALA A 203 -1.58 53.58 -18.95
CA ALA A 203 -0.31 54.01 -19.54
C ALA A 203 0.21 52.94 -20.52
N ALA A 204 0.82 53.41 -21.60
CA ALA A 204 1.25 52.68 -22.76
C ALA A 204 2.51 51.82 -22.54
N ASP A 205 2.56 50.70 -23.25
CA ASP A 205 3.63 50.27 -24.17
C ASP A 205 5.09 50.36 -23.70
N VAL A 206 5.71 49.20 -23.39
CA VAL A 206 7.13 48.93 -23.71
C VAL A 206 7.34 47.43 -23.96
N ALA A 207 7.91 47.13 -25.12
CA ALA A 207 8.29 45.82 -25.64
C ALA A 207 9.39 45.09 -24.83
N GLY A 208 9.41 43.75 -24.91
CA GLY A 208 10.60 42.96 -24.59
C GLY A 208 10.34 41.51 -24.16
N VAL A 209 10.46 40.58 -25.10
CA VAL A 209 10.68 39.13 -24.91
C VAL A 209 11.96 38.81 -25.71
N PRO A 210 12.82 37.79 -25.42
CA PRO A 210 12.76 36.70 -24.42
C PRO A 210 14.04 36.51 -23.58
N GLY A 211 14.02 35.58 -22.62
CA GLY A 211 15.25 35.01 -22.04
C GLY A 211 15.00 33.94 -20.99
N ALA A 212 15.33 32.69 -21.30
CA ALA A 212 15.17 31.53 -20.45
C ALA A 212 16.29 31.39 -19.39
N ALA A 213 15.92 30.65 -18.33
CA ALA A 213 16.75 29.69 -17.59
C ALA A 213 17.46 30.11 -16.29
N VAL A 214 17.53 29.08 -15.42
CA VAL A 214 18.54 28.78 -14.39
C VAL A 214 18.25 29.23 -12.95
N THR A 215 17.67 28.26 -12.23
CA THR A 215 18.04 27.68 -10.92
C THR A 215 18.54 28.52 -9.74
N ALA A 216 18.02 28.08 -8.58
CA ALA A 216 18.70 27.90 -7.30
C ALA A 216 18.92 29.14 -6.41
N GLY A 217 18.39 29.04 -5.18
CA GLY A 217 18.95 29.77 -4.07
C GLY A 217 18.06 29.88 -2.84
N LEU A 218 18.47 29.17 -1.78
CA LEU A 218 18.31 29.52 -0.36
C LEU A 218 16.96 29.11 0.29
N ALA A 219 16.91 28.55 1.49
CA ALA A 219 17.90 28.52 2.57
C ALA A 219 17.84 27.21 3.36
N SER A 220 19.02 26.64 3.60
CA SER A 220 19.27 25.73 4.70
C SER A 220 19.60 26.56 5.94
N ALA A 221 18.93 26.30 7.06
CA ALA A 221 19.32 26.79 8.37
C ALA A 221 19.13 25.65 9.38
N ALA A 222 20.24 24.99 9.70
CA ALA A 222 20.36 24.05 10.81
C ALA A 222 21.62 24.39 11.60
N LEU A 223 21.47 24.65 12.90
CA LEU A 223 22.50 24.52 13.95
C LEU A 223 21.76 24.52 15.31
N CYS A 224 21.53 23.34 15.90
CA CYS A 224 22.30 22.69 17.00
C CYS A 224 21.69 22.98 18.39
N PRO A 225 21.89 22.17 19.47
CA PRO A 225 23.01 21.25 19.79
C PRO A 225 22.52 19.86 20.30
N ALA A 226 23.23 18.90 20.91
CA ALA A 226 24.56 18.71 21.51
C ALA A 226 24.89 17.19 21.54
N GLY A 227 26.17 16.80 21.71
CA GLY A 227 26.63 15.40 21.87
C GLY A 227 26.20 14.73 23.19
N PRO A 228 26.72 13.52 23.57
CA PRO A 228 28.18 13.31 23.69
C PRO A 228 28.74 11.87 23.45
N ALA A 229 30.07 11.80 23.54
CA ALA A 229 30.92 10.77 24.17
C ALA A 229 31.34 9.48 23.42
N THR A 230 32.60 9.53 22.98
CA THR A 230 33.73 8.63 23.32
C THR A 230 33.52 7.10 23.28
N ALA A 231 34.10 6.49 22.23
CA ALA A 231 34.26 5.06 22.06
C ALA A 231 35.32 4.46 23.00
N ALA A 232 34.97 3.37 23.67
CA ALA A 232 35.90 2.44 24.31
C ALA A 232 36.15 1.26 23.37
N ALA A 233 37.41 1.07 22.98
CA ALA A 233 37.88 -0.13 22.30
C ALA A 233 38.43 -1.10 23.36
N HIS A 234 37.83 -2.29 23.45
CA HIS A 234 38.45 -3.43 24.11
C HIS A 234 38.51 -4.60 23.13
N THR A 235 39.73 -4.83 22.69
CA THR A 235 40.30 -6.01 22.02
C THR A 235 40.07 -7.27 22.85
N TRP A 236 39.73 -8.37 22.17
CA TRP A 236 39.96 -9.72 22.67
C TRP A 236 40.41 -10.63 21.51
N GLU A 237 41.73 -10.84 21.44
CA GLU A 237 42.39 -12.12 21.16
C GLU A 237 43.24 -12.35 22.43
N THR A 238 43.43 -13.54 23.00
CA THR A 238 43.82 -14.81 22.36
C THR A 238 43.52 -15.99 23.31
N THR A 239 43.33 -17.16 22.71
CA THR A 239 43.41 -18.56 23.20
C THR A 239 44.73 -18.88 23.95
N PRO A 240 44.91 -20.03 24.64
CA PRO A 240 44.64 -21.42 24.21
C PRO A 240 43.66 -22.23 25.07
#